data_AF-A0A496UK88-F1
#
_entry.id   AF-A0A496UK88-F1
#
_cell.length_a   1.000
_cell.length_b   1.000
_cell.length_c   1.000
_cell.angle_alpha   90.00
_cell.angle_beta   90.00
_cell.angle_gamma   90.00
#
_symmetry.space_group_name_H-M   'P 1'
#
loop_
_entity.id
_entity.type
_entity.pdbx_description
1 polymer ?
#
loop_
_entity_poly.entity_id
_entity_poly.type
_entity_poly.pdbx_seq_one_letter_code
_entity_poly.pdbx_strand_id
1 'polypeptide(L)'
;MPYDAYLAAGELASTKMVGYSFGSYDYLSDDPAMLVEFNGSTQIYDCDQGDTNAGSLLCGVFADWDPFVSGADAFVLPSEVQCLAWDYEGYALNGWPTDGYSGAEYGSSISPTALGDLDNSGLADVLFSTKLSGVYSVLGYGSDGYSLGDIDFPIALPDGVAALGGFSIADIDRDGNIEIVFGTTDGLLHCWEFGTCSTGYAPWVQFQHDDGRTGVLE
;
A
#
# COMPACT_ATOMS: atom_id res chain seq x y z
N MET A 1 2.06 15.63 -19.93
CA MET A 1 0.63 15.49 -19.57
C MET A 1 0.54 15.95 -18.13
N PRO A 2 -0.52 16.63 -17.64
CA PRO A 2 -0.62 16.85 -16.20
C PRO A 2 -0.68 15.47 -15.55
N TYR A 3 0.27 15.18 -14.67
CA TYR A 3 0.25 13.98 -13.86
C TYR A 3 -0.99 14.04 -12.96
N ASP A 4 -1.84 13.02 -12.99
CA ASP A 4 -2.91 12.88 -12.00
C ASP A 4 -2.22 12.52 -10.67
N ALA A 5 -1.96 13.55 -9.86
CA ALA A 5 -1.28 13.38 -8.59
C ALA A 5 -2.26 12.87 -7.52
N TYR A 6 -1.86 11.82 -6.82
CA TYR A 6 -2.60 11.24 -5.69
C TYR A 6 -1.89 11.59 -4.39
N LEU A 7 -2.67 11.92 -3.36
CA LEU A 7 -2.16 12.45 -2.09
C LEU A 7 -2.38 11.47 -0.95
N ALA A 8 -1.34 11.30 -0.14
CA ALA A 8 -1.42 10.77 1.21
C ALA A 8 -1.11 11.91 2.18
N ALA A 9 -1.85 12.05 3.28
CA ALA A 9 -1.55 13.04 4.31
C ALA A 9 -1.67 12.40 5.68
N GLY A 10 -0.79 12.79 6.60
CA GLY A 10 -0.70 12.20 7.92
C GLY A 10 0.51 12.69 8.70
N GLU A 11 0.77 12.04 9.82
CA GLU A 11 1.95 12.27 10.64
C GLU A 11 2.95 11.14 10.38
N LEU A 12 4.10 11.49 9.80
CA LEU A 12 5.20 10.59 9.46
C LEU A 12 6.41 10.95 10.35
N ALA A 13 6.88 10.03 11.18
CA ALA A 13 7.89 10.23 12.21
C ALA A 13 7.63 11.48 13.08
N SER A 14 6.40 11.59 13.61
CA SER A 14 5.93 12.76 14.39
C SER A 14 5.91 14.09 13.64
N THR A 15 5.96 14.05 12.30
CA THR A 15 6.00 15.22 11.42
C THR A 15 4.81 15.22 10.48
N LYS A 16 4.10 16.35 10.39
CA LYS A 16 2.95 16.48 9.47
C LYS A 16 3.43 16.55 8.04
N MET A 17 3.11 15.53 7.26
CA MET A 17 3.58 15.36 5.88
C MET A 17 2.44 15.09 4.91
N VAL A 18 2.69 15.45 3.65
CA VAL A 18 1.89 15.04 2.50
C VAL A 18 2.80 14.33 1.50
N GLY A 19 2.47 13.09 1.17
CA GLY A 19 3.10 12.35 0.08
C GLY A 19 2.38 12.59 -1.24
N TYR A 20 3.14 12.94 -2.28
CA TYR A 20 2.67 13.21 -3.63
C TYR A 20 3.22 12.15 -4.58
N SER A 21 2.35 11.32 -5.13
CA SER A 21 2.68 10.42 -6.25
C SER A 21 2.64 11.19 -7.57
N PHE A 22 3.59 10.95 -8.47
CA PHE A 22 3.59 11.53 -9.81
C PHE A 22 2.86 10.67 -10.84
N GLY A 23 2.20 9.58 -10.44
CA GLY A 23 1.34 8.79 -11.34
C GLY A 23 2.09 7.85 -12.29
N SER A 24 3.29 8.23 -12.75
CA SER A 24 4.19 7.40 -13.56
C SER A 24 5.61 7.97 -13.47
N TYR A 25 6.64 7.14 -13.62
CA TYR A 25 8.03 7.61 -13.62
C TYR A 25 8.94 6.76 -14.52
N ASP A 26 10.00 7.39 -15.04
CA ASP A 26 11.14 6.71 -15.67
C ASP A 26 12.28 6.59 -14.65
N TYR A 27 12.68 5.36 -14.32
CA TYR A 27 13.64 5.10 -13.24
C TYR A 27 15.05 5.63 -13.52
N LEU A 28 15.33 6.12 -14.73
CA LEU A 28 16.62 6.72 -15.08
C LEU A 28 16.62 8.25 -15.01
N SER A 29 15.45 8.89 -14.90
CA SER A 29 15.35 10.35 -15.02
C SER A 29 14.43 11.03 -14.02
N ASP A 30 13.49 10.30 -13.42
CA ASP A 30 12.39 10.88 -12.67
C ASP A 30 12.25 10.18 -11.30
N ASP A 31 12.00 10.97 -10.26
CA ASP A 31 11.56 10.43 -8.97
C ASP A 31 10.09 10.01 -9.05
N PRO A 32 9.66 8.94 -8.38
CA PRO A 32 8.27 8.48 -8.40
C PRO A 32 7.31 9.35 -7.57
N ALA A 33 7.85 10.02 -6.55
CA ALA A 33 7.07 10.78 -5.58
C ALA A 33 7.91 11.85 -4.87
N MET A 34 7.23 12.70 -4.10
CA MET A 34 7.86 13.59 -3.12
C MET A 34 7.07 13.61 -1.80
N LEU A 35 7.77 13.85 -0.69
CA LEU A 35 7.19 14.17 0.61
C LEU A 35 7.31 15.68 0.86
N VAL A 36 6.24 16.28 1.37
CA VAL A 36 6.20 17.70 1.72
C VAL A 36 5.83 17.86 3.20
N GLU A 37 6.75 18.42 3.98
CA GLU A 37 6.55 18.77 5.38
C GLU A 37 5.96 20.18 5.52
N PHE A 38 5.05 20.36 6.48
CA PHE A 38 4.47 21.66 6.82
C PHE A 38 4.60 21.99 8.32
N ASN A 39 5.82 22.28 8.80
CA ASN A 39 6.05 22.69 10.19
C ASN A 39 6.80 24.02 10.29
N GLY A 40 6.10 25.15 10.13
CA GLY A 40 6.68 26.50 10.21
C GLY A 40 7.50 26.95 8.99
N SER A 41 8.06 26.00 8.23
CA SER A 41 8.61 26.14 6.89
C SER A 41 8.27 24.93 6.04
N THR A 42 8.11 25.11 4.72
CA THR A 42 7.90 24.00 3.78
C THR A 42 9.24 23.38 3.43
N GLN A 43 9.38 22.07 3.68
CA GLN A 43 10.48 21.25 3.18
C GLN A 43 9.95 20.23 2.18
N ILE A 44 10.75 19.92 1.16
CA ILE A 44 10.42 18.96 0.11
C ILE A 44 11.54 17.92 0.09
N TYR A 45 11.14 16.65 0.11
CA TYR A 45 12.03 15.51 -0.01
C TYR A 45 11.61 14.74 -1.26
N ASP A 46 12.51 14.63 -2.23
CA ASP A 46 12.29 13.79 -3.41
C ASP A 46 12.50 12.33 -2.98
N CYS A 47 11.57 11.46 -3.33
CA CYS A 47 11.66 10.05 -2.97
C CYS A 47 12.58 9.32 -3.95
N ASP A 48 13.57 8.58 -3.44
CA ASP A 48 14.52 7.82 -4.28
C ASP A 48 13.81 6.96 -5.34
N GLN A 49 14.32 6.95 -6.57
CA GLN A 49 13.81 6.12 -7.66
C GLN A 49 13.87 4.61 -7.36
N GLY A 50 12.91 3.85 -7.92
CA GLY A 50 12.99 2.38 -7.91
C GLY A 50 13.81 1.79 -9.06
N ASP A 51 13.70 0.48 -9.28
CA ASP A 51 14.54 -0.24 -10.25
C ASP A 51 13.96 -0.39 -11.67
N THR A 52 12.69 -0.01 -11.89
CA THR A 52 12.00 -0.17 -13.18
C THR A 52 10.99 0.96 -13.42
N ASN A 53 10.68 1.25 -14.68
CA ASN A 53 9.65 2.22 -15.05
C ASN A 53 8.28 1.76 -14.58
N ALA A 54 7.47 2.68 -14.05
CA ALA A 54 6.06 2.46 -13.74
C ALA A 54 5.17 3.46 -14.49
N GLY A 55 4.09 2.95 -15.06
CA GLY A 55 3.07 3.72 -15.75
C GLY A 55 1.84 4.04 -14.89
N SER A 56 1.71 3.43 -13.71
CA SER A 56 0.61 3.67 -12.78
C SER A 56 1.13 3.66 -11.35
N LEU A 57 1.04 4.81 -10.69
CA LEU A 57 1.30 5.01 -9.27
C LEU A 57 0.07 5.71 -8.70
N LEU A 58 -0.64 5.05 -7.79
CA LEU A 58 -1.88 5.57 -7.22
C LEU A 58 -1.63 6.27 -5.88
N CYS A 59 -2.60 6.24 -4.97
CA CYS A 59 -2.43 6.78 -3.62
C CYS A 59 -1.42 5.93 -2.85
N GLY A 60 -0.30 6.55 -2.46
CA GLY A 60 0.53 5.98 -1.41
C GLY A 60 -0.16 6.02 -0.05
N VAL A 61 0.41 5.35 0.92
CA VAL A 61 -0.09 5.26 2.30
C VAL A 61 1.07 5.41 3.28
N PHE A 62 0.79 5.96 4.46
CA PHE A 62 1.78 5.97 5.53
C PHE A 62 1.60 4.72 6.41
N ALA A 63 2.69 4.00 6.65
CA ALA A 63 2.75 2.79 7.47
C ALA A 63 3.64 3.00 8.69
N ASP A 64 3.41 2.23 9.75
CA ASP A 64 4.15 2.23 11.01
C ASP A 64 4.95 0.92 11.09
N TRP A 65 6.22 0.96 10.70
CA TRP A 65 7.09 -0.20 10.51
C TRP A 65 8.32 -0.21 11.43
N ASP A 66 8.75 0.95 11.95
CA ASP A 66 9.79 1.08 12.96
C ASP A 66 9.17 1.22 14.36
N PRO A 67 9.22 0.17 15.20
CA PRO A 67 8.63 0.20 16.54
C PRO A 67 9.32 1.18 17.51
N PHE A 68 10.44 1.80 17.10
CA PHE A 68 11.14 2.83 17.87
C PHE A 68 10.74 4.24 17.49
N VAL A 69 9.96 4.42 16.41
CA VAL A 69 9.37 5.69 15.99
C VAL A 69 7.90 5.70 16.41
N SER A 70 7.41 6.86 16.84
CA SER A 70 6.01 6.99 17.24
C SER A 70 5.16 7.38 16.04
N GLY A 71 4.15 6.56 15.74
CA GLY A 71 3.25 6.76 14.60
C GLY A 71 3.87 6.27 13.30
N ALA A 72 3.19 6.54 12.18
CA ALA A 72 3.69 6.11 10.88
C ALA A 72 5.10 6.68 10.63
N ASP A 73 5.94 5.93 9.93
CA ASP A 73 7.35 6.24 9.66
C ASP A 73 7.81 5.83 8.25
N ALA A 74 6.98 5.09 7.52
CA ALA A 74 7.20 4.69 6.16
C ALA A 74 6.14 5.29 5.23
N PHE A 75 6.55 5.74 4.04
CA PHE A 75 5.66 6.06 2.93
C PHE A 75 5.71 4.97 1.89
N VAL A 76 4.59 4.27 1.68
CA VAL A 76 4.47 3.12 0.77
C VAL A 76 3.69 3.53 -0.47
N LEU A 77 4.21 3.18 -1.65
CA LEU A 77 3.60 3.51 -2.94
C LEU A 77 3.63 2.31 -3.89
N PRO A 78 2.52 1.57 -4.02
CA PRO A 78 2.41 0.51 -5.00
C PRO A 78 2.36 1.03 -6.44
N SER A 79 2.90 0.23 -7.35
CA SER A 79 2.74 0.39 -8.80
C SER A 79 2.25 -0.91 -9.44
N GLU A 80 2.16 -0.96 -10.78
CA GLU A 80 1.81 -2.16 -11.51
C GLU A 80 2.99 -3.08 -11.78
N VAL A 81 4.21 -2.65 -11.43
CA VAL A 81 5.47 -3.37 -11.71
C VAL A 81 6.28 -3.71 -10.46
N GLN A 82 6.27 -2.85 -9.44
CA GLN A 82 6.95 -3.02 -8.15
C GLN A 82 6.31 -2.13 -7.07
N CYS A 83 6.50 -2.44 -5.79
CA CYS A 83 6.05 -1.57 -4.71
C CYS A 83 7.24 -0.84 -4.12
N LEU A 84 7.06 0.44 -3.80
CA LEU A 84 8.11 1.33 -3.31
C LEU A 84 7.82 1.71 -1.86
N ALA A 85 8.87 1.90 -1.06
CA ALA A 85 8.72 2.49 0.26
C ALA A 85 9.94 3.31 0.68
N TRP A 86 9.68 4.41 1.37
CA TRP A 86 10.70 5.36 1.83
C TRP A 86 10.50 5.76 3.29
N ASP A 87 11.58 6.22 3.92
CA ASP A 87 11.52 6.92 5.19
C ASP A 87 11.00 8.36 5.03
N TYR A 88 10.91 9.08 6.16
CA TYR A 88 10.43 10.47 6.20
C TYR A 88 11.37 11.48 5.51
N GLU A 89 12.59 11.10 5.14
CA GLU A 89 13.55 11.93 4.40
C GLU A 89 13.59 11.58 2.91
N GLY A 90 12.74 10.64 2.46
CA GLY A 90 12.65 10.21 1.06
C GLY A 90 13.67 9.14 0.67
N TYR A 91 14.41 8.57 1.63
CA TYR A 91 15.36 7.49 1.34
C TYR A 91 14.66 6.15 1.30
N ALA A 92 15.05 5.31 0.32
CA ALA A 92 14.46 3.98 0.18
C ALA A 92 14.72 3.11 1.43
N LEU A 93 13.69 2.44 1.91
CA LEU A 93 13.80 1.53 3.05
C LEU A 93 14.56 0.24 2.67
N ASN A 94 15.11 -0.46 3.66
CA ASN A 94 15.78 -1.73 3.40
C ASN A 94 14.77 -2.77 2.89
N GLY A 95 15.11 -3.47 1.80
CA GLY A 95 14.19 -4.41 1.13
C GLY A 95 13.26 -3.76 0.11
N TRP A 96 13.35 -2.43 -0.07
CA TRP A 96 12.54 -1.66 -1.01
C TRP A 96 13.40 -0.99 -2.10
N PRO A 97 12.91 -0.87 -3.35
CA PRO A 97 11.65 -1.40 -3.86
C PRO A 97 11.58 -2.94 -3.79
N THR A 98 10.37 -3.49 -3.84
CA THR A 98 10.19 -4.93 -4.00
C THR A 98 10.81 -5.39 -5.32
N ASP A 99 11.10 -6.69 -5.44
CA ASP A 99 11.37 -7.29 -6.74
C ASP A 99 10.22 -7.01 -7.72
N GLY A 100 10.57 -6.85 -9.00
CA GLY A 100 9.59 -6.64 -10.07
C GLY A 100 8.63 -7.83 -10.20
N TYR A 101 7.34 -7.56 -10.36
CA TYR A 101 6.33 -8.62 -10.35
C TYR A 101 6.43 -9.51 -11.58
N SER A 102 6.42 -10.82 -11.36
CA SER A 102 6.39 -11.79 -12.45
C SER A 102 5.09 -11.67 -13.24
N GLY A 103 5.21 -11.38 -14.54
CA GLY A 103 4.06 -11.19 -15.41
C GLY A 103 3.39 -9.82 -15.29
N ALA A 104 4.04 -8.82 -14.69
CA ALA A 104 3.56 -7.44 -14.66
C ALA A 104 3.15 -6.94 -16.05
N GLU A 105 2.05 -6.19 -16.10
CA GLU A 105 1.58 -5.51 -17.31
C GLU A 105 1.67 -4.00 -17.14
N TYR A 106 2.65 -3.39 -17.80
CA TYR A 106 2.90 -1.96 -17.76
C TYR A 106 1.65 -1.12 -18.09
N GLY A 107 1.36 -0.11 -17.27
CA GLY A 107 0.19 0.75 -17.38
C GLY A 107 -1.14 0.12 -16.95
N SER A 108 -1.11 -1.01 -16.26
CA SER A 108 -2.32 -1.61 -15.66
C SER A 108 -2.83 -0.79 -14.48
N SER A 109 -4.15 -0.69 -14.35
CA SER A 109 -4.78 -0.06 -13.18
C SER A 109 -4.49 -0.83 -11.91
N ILE A 110 -4.33 -0.09 -10.81
CA ILE A 110 -4.07 -0.63 -9.48
C ILE A 110 -5.23 -0.24 -8.56
N SER A 111 -5.50 -1.01 -7.52
CA SER A 111 -6.43 -0.59 -6.47
C SER A 111 -5.79 0.42 -5.51
N PRO A 112 -6.58 1.15 -4.70
CA PRO A 112 -6.06 1.75 -3.49
C PRO A 112 -5.38 0.71 -2.59
N THR A 113 -4.32 1.14 -1.90
CA THR A 113 -3.56 0.33 -0.94
C THR A 113 -4.30 0.20 0.38
N ALA A 114 -4.33 -1.01 0.93
CA ALA A 114 -4.70 -1.27 2.32
C ALA A 114 -3.46 -1.73 3.10
N LEU A 115 -3.45 -1.42 4.39
CA LEU A 115 -2.43 -1.88 5.33
C LEU A 115 -3.09 -2.79 6.36
N GLY A 116 -2.43 -3.84 6.81
CA GLY A 116 -2.91 -4.71 7.88
C GLY A 116 -1.99 -5.89 8.08
N ASP A 117 -1.90 -6.42 9.30
CA ASP A 117 -1.05 -7.58 9.62
C ASP A 117 -1.70 -8.85 9.03
N LEU A 118 -1.22 -9.29 7.86
CA LEU A 118 -1.74 -10.43 7.10
C LEU A 118 -1.09 -11.75 7.52
N ASP A 119 0.16 -11.68 7.98
CA ASP A 119 0.99 -12.84 8.34
C ASP A 119 1.21 -13.03 9.85
N ASN A 120 0.63 -12.15 10.68
CA ASN A 120 0.75 -12.12 12.13
C ASN A 120 2.19 -11.85 12.62
N SER A 121 2.94 -11.02 11.87
CA SER A 121 4.27 -10.55 12.24
C SER A 121 4.25 -9.46 13.30
N GLY A 122 3.09 -8.83 13.52
CA GLY A 122 2.91 -7.69 14.42
C GLY A 122 3.22 -6.34 13.78
N LEU A 123 3.57 -6.31 12.49
CA LEU A 123 3.71 -5.10 11.69
C LEU A 123 2.64 -5.12 10.58
N ALA A 124 2.29 -3.95 10.06
CA ALA A 124 1.28 -3.88 9.00
C ALA A 124 1.88 -4.30 7.64
N ASP A 125 1.21 -5.18 6.93
CA ASP A 125 1.57 -5.59 5.57
C ASP A 125 0.81 -4.78 4.52
N VAL A 126 1.30 -4.81 3.28
CA VAL A 126 0.77 -4.05 2.14
C VAL A 126 -0.13 -4.93 1.29
N LEU A 127 -1.36 -4.49 1.02
CA LEU A 127 -2.32 -5.19 0.17
C LEU A 127 -2.87 -4.28 -0.93
N PHE A 128 -2.81 -4.74 -2.17
CA PHE A 128 -3.41 -4.08 -3.34
C PHE A 128 -3.65 -5.09 -4.46
N SER A 129 -4.29 -4.67 -5.54
CA SER A 129 -4.42 -5.48 -6.75
C SER A 129 -3.94 -4.77 -7.99
N THR A 130 -3.32 -5.52 -8.90
CA THR A 130 -2.98 -5.09 -10.26
C THR A 130 -3.08 -6.28 -11.21
N LYS A 131 -2.81 -6.09 -12.50
CA LYS A 131 -2.87 -7.17 -13.49
C LYS A 131 -1.52 -7.86 -13.65
N LEU A 132 -1.53 -9.18 -13.51
CA LEU A 132 -0.41 -10.07 -13.78
C LEU A 132 -0.82 -11.11 -14.83
N SER A 133 -0.08 -11.23 -15.93
CA SER A 133 -0.29 -12.24 -16.98
C SER A 133 -1.74 -12.33 -17.52
N GLY A 134 -2.42 -11.21 -17.66
CA GLY A 134 -3.76 -11.07 -18.24
C GLY A 134 -4.88 -10.95 -17.22
N VAL A 135 -4.64 -11.33 -15.95
CA VAL A 135 -5.67 -11.40 -14.91
C VAL A 135 -5.36 -10.45 -13.75
N TYR A 136 -6.40 -9.91 -13.12
CA TYR A 136 -6.17 -9.16 -11.89
C TYR A 136 -5.79 -10.13 -10.77
N SER A 137 -4.74 -9.78 -10.06
CA SER A 137 -4.25 -10.53 -8.90
C SER A 137 -4.18 -9.58 -7.71
N VAL A 138 -4.48 -10.11 -6.53
CA VAL A 138 -4.24 -9.43 -5.26
C VAL A 138 -2.82 -9.75 -4.82
N LEU A 139 -2.04 -8.75 -4.44
CA LEU A 139 -0.65 -8.87 -4.00
C LEU A 139 -0.56 -8.48 -2.53
N GLY A 140 0.26 -9.23 -1.78
CA GLY A 140 0.56 -9.02 -0.37
C GLY A 140 2.08 -8.97 -0.15
N TYR A 141 2.56 -7.94 0.54
CA TYR A 141 3.98 -7.76 0.86
C TYR A 141 4.17 -7.40 2.32
N GLY A 142 5.13 -8.04 2.97
CA GLY A 142 5.52 -7.71 4.33
C GLY A 142 6.19 -6.33 4.43
N SER A 143 6.30 -5.80 5.64
CA SER A 143 7.04 -4.54 5.90
C SER A 143 8.52 -4.60 5.47
N ASP A 144 9.06 -5.81 5.34
CA ASP A 144 10.43 -6.09 4.89
C ASP A 144 10.60 -6.15 3.36
N GLY A 145 9.53 -5.92 2.60
CA GLY A 145 9.54 -5.88 1.14
C GLY A 145 9.44 -7.25 0.46
N TYR A 146 9.34 -8.35 1.23
CA TYR A 146 9.16 -9.68 0.66
C TYR A 146 7.69 -9.99 0.38
N SER A 147 7.43 -10.74 -0.68
CA SER A 147 6.08 -11.22 -1.00
C SER A 147 5.62 -12.24 0.06
N LEU A 148 4.37 -12.13 0.51
CA LEU A 148 3.72 -13.06 1.44
C LEU A 148 3.27 -14.35 0.73
N GLY A 149 4.19 -14.99 0.01
CA GLY A 149 3.91 -16.17 -0.81
C GLY A 149 3.70 -17.46 -0.01
N ASP A 150 4.02 -17.45 1.27
CA ASP A 150 3.73 -18.53 2.22
C ASP A 150 2.24 -18.58 2.61
N ILE A 151 1.51 -17.47 2.44
CA ILE A 151 0.05 -17.38 2.57
C ILE A 151 -0.64 -17.14 1.21
N ASP A 152 -0.06 -17.70 0.15
CA ASP A 152 -0.62 -17.78 -1.22
C ASP A 152 -0.66 -16.49 -2.05
N PHE A 153 0.00 -15.39 -1.63
CA PHE A 153 0.13 -14.23 -2.51
C PHE A 153 1.19 -14.44 -3.62
N PRO A 154 0.95 -13.94 -4.85
CA PRO A 154 -0.25 -13.24 -5.29
C PRO A 154 -1.42 -14.19 -5.60
N ILE A 155 -2.64 -13.75 -5.26
CA ILE A 155 -3.88 -14.51 -5.48
C ILE A 155 -4.55 -14.03 -6.76
N ALA A 156 -4.61 -14.87 -7.78
CA ALA A 156 -5.28 -14.56 -9.05
C ALA A 156 -6.81 -14.58 -8.90
N LEU A 157 -7.47 -13.53 -9.36
CA LEU A 157 -8.93 -13.48 -9.49
C LEU A 157 -9.39 -14.23 -10.75
N PRO A 158 -10.68 -14.59 -10.86
CA PRO A 158 -11.22 -15.17 -12.09
C PRO A 158 -11.00 -14.26 -13.31
N ASP A 159 -10.88 -14.85 -14.49
CA ASP A 159 -10.67 -14.11 -15.73
C ASP A 159 -11.76 -13.04 -15.96
N GLY A 160 -11.33 -11.82 -16.30
CA GLY A 160 -12.21 -10.66 -16.48
C GLY A 160 -12.76 -10.03 -15.18
N VAL A 161 -12.42 -10.54 -14.00
CA VAL A 161 -12.82 -9.98 -12.70
C VAL A 161 -11.72 -9.10 -12.14
N ALA A 162 -12.07 -7.92 -11.61
CA ALA A 162 -11.12 -6.96 -11.03
C ALA A 162 -11.56 -6.49 -9.63
N ALA A 163 -10.59 -6.25 -8.75
CA ALA A 163 -10.79 -5.74 -7.38
C ALA A 163 -10.19 -4.34 -7.19
N LEU A 164 -10.65 -3.37 -7.99
CA LEU A 164 -10.09 -2.01 -8.03
C LEU A 164 -10.72 -1.04 -7.00
N GLY A 165 -11.71 -1.49 -6.23
CA GLY A 165 -12.45 -0.65 -5.27
C GLY A 165 -11.72 -0.38 -3.95
N GLY A 166 -10.57 -1.01 -3.73
CA GLY A 166 -9.84 -1.03 -2.46
C GLY A 166 -10.27 -2.21 -1.58
N PHE A 167 -9.51 -2.40 -0.51
CA PHE A 167 -9.67 -3.49 0.45
C PHE A 167 -9.94 -2.94 1.84
N SER A 168 -10.60 -3.74 2.68
CA SER A 168 -10.76 -3.49 4.12
C SER A 168 -10.28 -4.72 4.86
N ILE A 169 -9.46 -4.52 5.89
CA ILE A 169 -8.82 -5.60 6.65
C ILE A 169 -9.27 -5.44 8.10
N ALA A 170 -9.91 -6.47 8.66
CA ALA A 170 -10.33 -6.46 10.06
C ALA A 170 -10.66 -7.89 10.52
N ASP A 171 -10.49 -8.16 11.81
CA ASP A 171 -11.09 -9.32 12.47
C ASP A 171 -12.59 -9.02 12.73
N ILE A 172 -13.43 -9.38 11.76
CA ILE A 172 -14.86 -9.08 11.71
C ILE A 172 -15.64 -10.01 12.64
N ASP A 173 -15.25 -11.27 12.72
CA ASP A 173 -15.96 -12.27 13.51
C ASP A 173 -15.38 -12.53 14.92
N ARG A 174 -14.22 -11.92 15.21
CA ARG A 174 -13.54 -11.85 16.50
C ARG A 174 -12.90 -13.16 16.92
N ASP A 175 -12.43 -13.95 15.97
CA ASP A 175 -11.72 -15.19 16.26
C ASP A 175 -10.19 -15.03 16.32
N GLY A 176 -9.68 -13.83 16.01
CA GLY A 176 -8.25 -13.51 16.00
C GLY A 176 -7.55 -13.76 14.67
N ASN A 177 -8.27 -14.22 13.64
CA ASN A 177 -7.86 -14.15 12.25
C ASN A 177 -8.37 -12.82 11.66
N ILE A 178 -7.73 -12.37 10.59
CA ILE A 178 -8.17 -11.17 9.88
C ILE A 178 -8.96 -11.54 8.64
N GLU A 179 -10.04 -10.82 8.40
CA GLU A 179 -10.78 -10.87 7.16
C GLU A 179 -10.40 -9.72 6.24
N ILE A 180 -10.22 -10.05 4.96
CA ILE A 180 -10.10 -9.11 3.86
C ILE A 180 -11.43 -9.04 3.13
N VAL A 181 -12.05 -7.86 3.14
CA VAL A 181 -13.31 -7.58 2.46
C VAL A 181 -13.10 -6.64 1.29
N PHE A 182 -13.62 -7.01 0.13
CA PHE A 182 -13.50 -6.19 -1.09
C PHE A 182 -14.58 -6.53 -2.12
N GLY A 183 -14.93 -5.54 -2.94
CA GLY A 183 -15.87 -5.70 -4.03
C GLY A 183 -15.16 -6.00 -5.35
N THR A 184 -15.82 -6.78 -6.21
CA THR A 184 -15.33 -7.12 -7.55
C THR A 184 -16.26 -6.66 -8.66
N THR A 185 -15.71 -6.51 -9.88
CA THR A 185 -16.46 -6.02 -11.06
C THR A 185 -17.59 -6.94 -11.53
N ASP A 186 -17.63 -8.18 -11.07
CA ASP A 186 -18.73 -9.13 -11.30
C ASP A 186 -19.93 -8.89 -10.35
N GLY A 187 -19.86 -7.87 -9.49
CA GLY A 187 -20.93 -7.46 -8.59
C GLY A 187 -20.98 -8.26 -7.29
N LEU A 188 -19.91 -8.99 -6.95
CA LEU A 188 -19.79 -9.71 -5.68
C LEU A 188 -19.01 -8.89 -4.64
N LEU A 189 -19.33 -9.17 -3.38
CA LEU A 189 -18.54 -8.78 -2.22
C LEU A 189 -17.89 -10.05 -1.68
N HIS A 190 -16.57 -10.05 -1.58
CA HIS A 190 -15.77 -11.15 -1.06
C HIS A 190 -15.37 -10.87 0.38
N CYS A 191 -15.19 -11.94 1.13
CA CYS A 191 -14.62 -11.94 2.48
C CYS A 191 -13.68 -13.14 2.55
N TRP A 192 -12.38 -12.88 2.67
CA TRP A 192 -11.35 -13.91 2.77
C TRP A 192 -10.74 -13.87 4.16
N GLU A 193 -10.60 -15.00 4.82
CA GLU A 193 -10.00 -15.12 6.15
C GLU A 193 -8.52 -15.54 6.03
N PHE A 194 -7.64 -14.88 6.76
CA PHE A 194 -6.20 -15.18 6.86
C PHE A 194 -5.76 -15.24 8.34
N GLY A 195 -4.88 -16.19 8.69
CA GLY A 195 -4.26 -16.26 10.03
C GLY A 195 -4.33 -17.62 10.72
N THR A 196 -3.95 -17.63 12.01
CA THR A 196 -4.24 -18.73 12.95
C THR A 196 -4.75 -18.19 14.30
N CYS A 197 -5.92 -18.68 14.72
CA CYS A 197 -6.74 -18.24 15.85
C CYS A 197 -6.02 -18.09 17.22
N SER A 198 -6.01 -16.88 17.81
CA SER A 198 -6.30 -16.63 19.24
C SER A 198 -6.43 -15.13 19.61
N THR A 199 -7.27 -14.86 20.62
CA THR A 199 -7.95 -13.60 20.98
C THR A 199 -7.10 -12.37 21.36
N GLY A 200 -7.43 -11.19 20.81
CA GLY A 200 -7.34 -9.89 21.51
C GLY A 200 -7.01 -8.63 20.68
N TYR A 201 -7.96 -7.69 20.61
CA TYR A 201 -7.93 -6.23 20.31
C TYR A 201 -6.94 -5.68 19.25
N ALA A 202 -7.47 -5.07 18.17
CA ALA A 202 -6.71 -4.30 17.18
C ALA A 202 -7.26 -2.87 16.97
N PRO A 203 -6.39 -1.86 16.73
CA PRO A 203 -6.78 -0.54 16.22
C PRO A 203 -6.94 -0.55 14.68
N TRP A 204 -7.73 0.39 14.18
CA TRP A 204 -8.37 0.40 12.86
C TRP A 204 -7.42 0.50 11.65
N VAL A 205 -7.64 -0.33 10.61
CA VAL A 205 -6.97 -0.21 9.31
C VAL A 205 -7.97 -0.10 8.14
N GLN A 206 -8.26 1.13 7.72
CA GLN A 206 -9.05 1.42 6.51
C GLN A 206 -8.46 2.61 5.75
N PHE A 207 -8.57 2.62 4.42
CA PHE A 207 -8.27 3.79 3.59
C PHE A 207 -9.04 5.03 4.10
N GLN A 208 -8.30 6.10 4.41
CA GLN A 208 -8.76 7.36 5.03
C GLN A 208 -9.15 7.28 6.52
N HIS A 209 -8.56 6.35 7.28
CA HIS A 209 -8.42 6.38 8.75
C HIS A 209 -9.71 6.26 9.60
N ASP A 210 -10.92 6.47 9.07
CA ASP A 210 -12.18 6.33 9.82
C ASP A 210 -13.32 5.64 9.03
N ASP A 211 -14.39 5.27 9.75
CA ASP A 211 -15.65 4.72 9.22
C ASP A 211 -16.25 5.59 8.09
N GLY A 212 -15.90 6.89 8.05
CA GLY A 212 -16.40 7.87 7.10
C GLY A 212 -15.54 8.08 5.86
N ARG A 213 -14.33 7.52 5.79
CA ARG A 213 -13.30 7.84 4.78
C ARG A 213 -13.00 9.35 4.75
N THR A 214 -12.82 9.98 5.91
CA THR A 214 -12.65 11.44 5.99
C THR A 214 -11.19 11.89 6.06
N GLY A 215 -10.27 11.00 6.45
CA GLY A 215 -8.85 11.33 6.58
C GLY A 215 -8.55 12.37 7.66
N VAL A 216 -9.45 12.56 8.64
CA VAL A 216 -9.30 13.52 9.74
C VAL A 216 -9.30 12.79 11.09
N LEU A 217 -8.36 13.18 11.94
CA LEU A 217 -8.28 12.76 13.35
C LEU A 217 -8.86 13.89 14.21
N GLU A 218 -9.86 13.60 15.05
CA GLU A 218 -10.14 14.40 16.26
C GLU A 218 -9.38 13.83 17.46
#